data_AF-A0A0D2LYP4-F1
#
_entry.id   AF-A0A0D2LYP4-F1
#
_cell.length_a   1.000
_cell.length_b   1.000
_cell.length_c   1.000
_cell.angle_alpha   90.00
_cell.angle_beta   90.00
_cell.angle_gamma   90.00
#
_symmetry.space_group_name_H-M   'P 1'
#
loop_
_entity.id
_entity.type
_entity.pdbx_description
1 polymer ?
#
loop_
_entity_poly.entity_id
_entity_poly.type
_entity_poly.pdbx_seq_one_letter_code
_entity_poly.pdbx_strand_id
1 'polypeptide(L)'
;MYQPAGGYAAIEGDVAAHAAAVRRLVPPGFPRAWVGPMAEQMAAVGASGVTPMHLSTRIAWPEAAALLLGDSAHNVTPQLGQGCNSALEDTRLLSAALEAAAPEAAFAAAAASSGDTEAGAAAGTDAGAGAAPAAEAVAGAAARPAVAAALARYERRRLPQAHALQLIEEENAWVRRPAAPGREPLRMTYMRVAWACAAALLAAAHAMLAALPGPLAARAPQLSPSLFENVMATAAPYDALHWAVRAALLVAAALLWGAVAAALAVVRTAVRALLMVAAGG
;
A
#
# COMPACT_ATOMS: atom_id res chain seq x y z
N MET A 1 -2.58 -11.88 -17.63
CA MET A 1 -3.97 -12.27 -17.92
C MET A 1 -4.63 -12.69 -16.64
N TYR A 2 -5.82 -12.19 -16.31
CA TYR A 2 -6.54 -12.70 -15.15
C TYR A 2 -8.05 -12.54 -15.30
N GLN A 3 -8.78 -13.41 -14.60
CA GLN A 3 -10.24 -13.48 -14.49
C GLN A 3 -10.69 -13.71 -13.03
N PRO A 4 -11.91 -13.29 -12.66
CA PRO A 4 -12.46 -13.39 -11.29
C PRO A 4 -12.35 -14.79 -10.67
N ALA A 5 -12.39 -14.85 -9.33
CA ALA A 5 -12.32 -16.09 -8.57
C ALA A 5 -13.25 -17.17 -9.15
N GLY A 6 -12.71 -18.36 -9.44
CA GLY A 6 -13.43 -19.48 -10.05
C GLY A 6 -13.46 -19.50 -11.59
N GLY A 7 -13.11 -18.40 -12.27
CA GLY A 7 -13.15 -18.33 -13.74
C GLY A 7 -12.20 -19.33 -14.42
N TYR A 8 -10.95 -19.43 -13.95
CA TYR A 8 -10.00 -20.43 -14.46
C TYR A 8 -10.25 -21.85 -13.95
N ALA A 9 -10.81 -22.00 -12.75
CA ALA A 9 -11.23 -23.31 -12.26
C ALA A 9 -12.33 -23.92 -13.17
N ALA A 10 -13.18 -23.06 -13.76
CA ALA A 10 -14.21 -23.50 -14.71
C ALA A 10 -13.68 -23.86 -16.10
N ILE A 11 -12.44 -23.45 -16.44
CA ILE A 11 -11.82 -23.73 -17.75
C ILE A 11 -10.47 -24.46 -17.60
N GLU A 12 -10.26 -25.11 -16.45
CA GLU A 12 -9.06 -25.87 -16.16
C GLU A 12 -8.91 -27.00 -17.19
N GLY A 13 -7.71 -27.12 -17.78
CA GLY A 13 -7.45 -28.05 -18.88
C GLY A 13 -8.00 -27.63 -20.25
N ASP A 14 -8.80 -26.56 -20.37
CA ASP A 14 -9.38 -26.11 -21.64
C ASP A 14 -8.50 -25.05 -22.33
N VAL A 15 -7.56 -25.52 -23.15
CA VAL A 15 -6.65 -24.68 -23.94
C VAL A 15 -7.41 -23.67 -24.81
N ALA A 16 -8.57 -24.02 -25.38
CA ALA A 16 -9.31 -23.13 -26.27
C ALA A 16 -9.93 -21.97 -25.48
N ALA A 17 -10.52 -22.26 -24.32
CA ALA A 17 -11.04 -21.24 -23.41
C ALA A 17 -9.94 -20.33 -22.87
N HIS A 18 -8.77 -20.89 -22.53
CA HIS A 18 -7.59 -20.11 -22.14
C HIS A 18 -7.12 -19.19 -23.28
N ALA A 19 -7.05 -19.68 -24.52
CA ALA A 19 -6.68 -18.88 -25.68
C ALA A 19 -7.66 -17.71 -25.94
N ALA A 20 -8.96 -17.92 -25.71
CA ALA A 20 -9.95 -16.87 -25.80
C ALA A 20 -9.77 -15.81 -24.69
N ALA A 21 -9.48 -16.23 -23.46
CA ALA A 21 -9.17 -15.34 -22.36
C ALA A 21 -7.92 -14.50 -22.63
N VAL A 22 -6.86 -15.11 -23.19
CA VAL A 22 -5.64 -14.42 -23.62
C VAL A 22 -5.93 -13.28 -24.57
N ARG A 23 -6.65 -13.57 -25.67
CA ARG A 23 -6.93 -12.57 -26.72
C ARG A 23 -7.72 -11.37 -26.19
N ARG A 24 -8.58 -11.57 -25.18
CA ARG A 24 -9.35 -10.50 -24.56
C ARG A 24 -8.51 -9.57 -23.69
N LEU A 25 -7.40 -10.05 -23.15
CA LEU A 25 -6.64 -9.38 -22.10
C LEU A 25 -5.32 -8.77 -22.59
N VAL A 26 -4.82 -9.23 -23.74
CA VAL A 26 -3.58 -8.70 -24.31
C VAL A 26 -3.83 -7.40 -25.07
N PRO A 27 -2.90 -6.42 -24.99
CA PRO A 27 -3.07 -5.14 -25.67
C PRO A 27 -2.97 -5.28 -27.20
N PRO A 28 -3.43 -4.28 -27.97
CA PRO A 28 -3.16 -4.19 -29.41
C PRO A 28 -1.65 -4.31 -29.69
N GLY A 29 -1.27 -5.10 -30.70
CA GLY A 29 0.13 -5.34 -31.05
C GLY A 29 0.78 -6.55 -30.36
N PHE A 30 0.07 -7.23 -29.44
CA PHE A 30 0.58 -8.46 -28.83
C PHE A 30 0.79 -9.58 -29.87
N PRO A 31 1.93 -10.30 -29.86
CA PRO A 31 2.21 -11.36 -30.83
C PRO A 31 1.18 -12.49 -30.78
N ARG A 32 0.37 -12.64 -31.85
CA ARG A 32 -0.68 -13.68 -31.91
C ARG A 32 -0.12 -15.10 -31.80
N ALA A 33 1.10 -15.32 -32.27
CA ALA A 33 1.78 -16.61 -32.17
C ALA A 33 2.02 -17.06 -30.72
N TRP A 34 2.05 -16.13 -29.76
CA TRP A 34 2.28 -16.46 -28.34
C TRP A 34 1.00 -16.91 -27.63
N VAL A 35 -0.17 -16.65 -28.22
CA VAL A 35 -1.46 -16.98 -27.60
C VAL A 35 -1.62 -18.49 -27.37
N GLY A 36 -1.23 -19.32 -28.35
CA GLY A 36 -1.32 -20.78 -28.24
C GLY A 36 -0.44 -21.34 -27.11
N PRO A 37 0.89 -21.12 -27.14
CA PRO A 37 1.79 -21.57 -26.09
C PRO A 37 1.41 -21.09 -24.69
N MET A 38 0.95 -19.83 -24.57
CA MET A 38 0.48 -19.32 -23.28
C MET A 38 -0.79 -20.03 -22.81
N ALA A 39 -1.74 -20.31 -23.72
CA ALA A 39 -2.96 -21.02 -23.37
C ALA A 39 -2.69 -22.47 -22.96
N GLU A 40 -1.77 -23.16 -23.64
CA GLU A 40 -1.32 -24.51 -23.27
C GLU A 40 -0.68 -24.51 -21.89
N GLN A 41 0.22 -23.56 -21.63
CA GLN A 41 0.85 -23.41 -20.32
C GLN A 41 -0.18 -23.12 -19.22
N MET A 42 -1.18 -22.27 -19.50
CA MET A 42 -2.22 -21.94 -18.52
C MET A 42 -3.18 -23.10 -18.27
N ALA A 43 -3.53 -23.87 -19.30
CA ALA A 43 -4.39 -25.05 -19.16
C ALA A 43 -3.71 -26.21 -18.41
N ALA A 44 -2.38 -26.29 -18.49
CA ALA A 44 -1.57 -27.29 -17.80
C ALA A 44 -1.36 -26.99 -16.30
N VAL A 45 -1.69 -25.79 -15.83
CA VAL A 45 -1.51 -25.37 -14.43
C VAL A 45 -2.87 -25.27 -13.75
N GLY A 46 -3.08 -26.07 -12.71
CA GLY A 46 -4.33 -26.03 -11.94
C GLY A 46 -4.59 -24.67 -11.30
N ALA A 47 -5.86 -24.35 -11.07
CA ALA A 47 -6.24 -23.07 -10.49
C ALA A 47 -5.63 -22.90 -9.09
N SER A 48 -4.83 -21.86 -8.87
CA SER A 48 -4.21 -21.65 -7.55
C SER A 48 -5.30 -21.29 -6.53
N GLY A 49 -5.46 -22.09 -5.48
CA GLY A 49 -6.35 -21.83 -4.35
C GLY A 49 -5.82 -20.77 -3.38
N VAL A 50 -5.15 -19.72 -3.89
CA VAL A 50 -4.53 -18.69 -3.04
C VAL A 50 -5.62 -17.93 -2.31
N THR A 51 -5.65 -18.11 -0.99
CA THR A 51 -6.52 -17.42 -0.05
C THR A 51 -6.24 -15.91 -0.05
N PRO A 52 -7.22 -15.06 0.30
CA PRO A 52 -6.97 -13.64 0.52
C PRO A 52 -5.84 -13.45 1.53
N MET A 53 -4.95 -12.49 1.26
CA MET A 53 -3.93 -12.12 2.24
C MET A 53 -4.59 -11.39 3.41
N HIS A 54 -4.18 -11.73 4.63
CA HIS A 54 -4.59 -11.02 5.82
C HIS A 54 -3.49 -10.06 6.22
N LEU A 55 -3.81 -8.77 6.32
CA LEU A 55 -2.91 -7.78 6.88
C LEU A 55 -2.84 -7.99 8.39
N SER A 56 -1.69 -8.42 8.89
CA SER A 56 -1.48 -8.60 10.32
C SER A 56 -1.58 -7.26 11.04
N THR A 57 -2.34 -7.18 12.14
CA THR A 57 -2.40 -5.95 12.96
C THR A 57 -1.19 -5.80 13.86
N ARG A 58 -0.46 -6.91 14.07
CA ARG A 58 0.68 -7.03 14.97
C ARG A 58 1.59 -8.17 14.53
N ILE A 59 2.90 -8.02 14.73
CA ILE A 59 3.91 -9.06 14.43
C ILE A 59 4.86 -9.31 15.61
N ALA A 60 4.84 -8.47 16.65
CA ALA A 60 5.61 -8.68 17.86
C ALA A 60 4.78 -8.39 19.13
N TRP A 61 5.05 -9.13 20.19
CA TRP A 61 4.49 -8.97 21.53
C TRP A 61 5.62 -8.69 22.52
N PRO A 62 6.11 -7.44 22.61
CA PRO A 62 7.14 -7.03 23.56
C PRO A 62 6.89 -7.49 25.00
N GLU A 63 5.64 -7.44 25.45
CA GLU A 63 5.21 -7.87 26.78
C GLU A 63 5.40 -9.37 27.04
N ALA A 64 5.39 -10.18 25.99
CA ALA A 64 5.57 -11.63 26.03
C ALA A 64 6.97 -12.06 25.54
N ALA A 65 7.82 -11.10 25.15
CA ALA A 65 9.09 -11.36 24.46
C ALA A 65 8.94 -12.32 23.26
N ALA A 66 7.81 -12.24 22.55
CA ALA A 66 7.47 -13.12 21.44
C ALA A 66 7.35 -12.34 20.13
N LEU A 67 7.64 -12.98 19.00
CA LEU A 67 7.45 -12.39 17.67
C LEU A 67 7.15 -13.47 16.62
N LEU A 68 6.59 -13.03 15.49
CA LEU A 68 6.42 -13.83 14.29
C LEU A 68 7.35 -13.30 13.18
N LEU A 69 7.81 -14.19 12.29
CA LEU A 69 8.70 -13.86 11.17
C LEU A 69 8.24 -14.53 9.87
N GLY A 70 8.61 -13.91 8.73
CA GLY A 70 8.34 -14.45 7.41
C GLY A 70 6.85 -14.74 7.18
N ASP A 71 6.55 -15.88 6.58
CA ASP A 71 5.18 -16.26 6.24
C ASP A 71 4.26 -16.41 7.46
N SER A 72 4.81 -16.66 8.66
CA SER A 72 4.02 -16.68 9.89
C SER A 72 3.53 -15.29 10.32
N ALA A 73 4.22 -14.22 9.89
CA ALA A 73 3.91 -12.84 10.22
C ALA A 73 3.20 -12.10 9.09
N HIS A 74 3.60 -12.32 7.84
CA HIS A 74 3.15 -11.54 6.69
C HIS A 74 3.24 -12.34 5.39
N ASN A 75 2.48 -13.42 5.30
CA ASN A 75 2.40 -14.18 4.06
C ASN A 75 2.00 -13.28 2.87
N VAL A 76 2.71 -13.47 1.76
CA VAL A 76 2.43 -12.81 0.48
C VAL A 76 1.96 -13.83 -0.55
N THR A 77 1.23 -13.39 -1.58
CA THR A 77 0.97 -14.29 -2.70
C THR A 77 2.31 -14.64 -3.37
N PRO A 78 2.51 -15.88 -3.86
CA PRO A 78 3.80 -16.26 -4.45
C PRO A 78 4.06 -15.61 -5.81
N GLN A 79 3.33 -14.56 -6.20
CA GLN A 79 3.33 -14.02 -7.56
C GLN A 79 4.63 -13.29 -7.92
N LEU A 80 5.19 -12.49 -7.00
CA LEU A 80 6.47 -11.81 -7.25
C LEU A 80 7.66 -12.54 -6.62
N GLY A 81 7.43 -13.70 -5.98
CA GLY A 81 8.47 -14.49 -5.31
C GLY A 81 9.14 -13.74 -4.14
N GLN A 82 8.48 -12.75 -3.53
CA GLN A 82 9.11 -11.88 -2.53
C GLN A 82 9.08 -12.44 -1.11
N GLY A 83 8.35 -13.53 -0.83
CA GLY A 83 8.23 -14.08 0.52
C GLY A 83 9.58 -14.36 1.19
N CYS A 84 10.52 -14.98 0.45
CA CYS A 84 11.87 -15.26 0.96
C CYS A 84 12.66 -13.97 1.26
N ASN A 85 12.65 -13.00 0.35
CA ASN A 85 13.32 -11.72 0.54
C ASN A 85 12.72 -10.94 1.72
N SER A 86 11.40 -11.01 1.88
CA SER A 86 10.62 -10.43 2.98
C SER A 86 11.06 -11.01 4.34
N ALA A 87 11.26 -12.34 4.40
CA ALA A 87 11.74 -13.03 5.59
C ALA A 87 13.22 -12.70 5.91
N LEU A 88 14.09 -12.61 4.90
CA LEU A 88 15.49 -12.19 5.09
C LEU A 88 15.61 -10.74 5.56
N GLU A 89 14.73 -9.85 5.09
CA GLU A 89 14.65 -8.49 5.59
C GLU A 89 14.19 -8.47 7.06
N ASP A 90 13.28 -9.37 7.47
CA ASP A 90 12.91 -9.49 8.88
C ASP A 90 14.10 -9.82 9.76
N THR A 91 14.90 -10.83 9.37
CA THR A 91 16.06 -11.26 10.17
C THR A 91 17.08 -10.12 10.28
N ARG A 92 17.31 -9.39 9.20
CA ARG A 92 18.21 -8.22 9.18
C ARG A 92 17.72 -7.11 10.11
N LEU A 93 16.44 -6.77 10.05
CA LEU A 93 15.85 -5.70 10.87
C LEU A 93 15.75 -6.08 12.35
N LEU A 94 15.43 -7.35 12.64
CA LEU A 94 15.40 -7.87 13.99
C LEU A 94 16.80 -7.87 14.61
N SER A 95 17.83 -8.34 13.88
CA SER A 95 19.23 -8.30 14.34
C SER A 95 19.64 -6.88 14.71
N ALA A 96 19.41 -5.91 13.81
CA ALA A 96 19.75 -4.52 14.06
C ALA A 96 18.98 -3.90 15.25
N ALA A 97 17.71 -4.27 15.43
CA ALA A 97 16.90 -3.81 16.55
C ALA A 97 17.39 -4.40 17.88
N LEU A 98 17.77 -5.67 17.87
CA LEU A 98 18.37 -6.37 19.00
C LEU A 98 19.71 -5.74 19.33
N GLU A 99 20.70 -5.71 18.43
CA GLU A 99 22.02 -5.10 18.65
C GLU A 99 21.94 -3.70 19.28
N ALA A 100 21.04 -2.85 18.77
CA ALA A 100 20.87 -1.49 19.27
C ALA A 100 20.23 -1.39 20.67
N ALA A 101 19.69 -2.48 21.21
CA ALA A 101 19.23 -2.59 22.59
C ALA A 101 20.32 -3.13 23.54
N ALA A 102 21.54 -3.33 23.05
CA ALA A 102 22.69 -3.90 23.78
C ALA A 102 22.41 -5.25 24.50
N PRO A 103 21.85 -6.25 23.80
CA PRO A 103 21.50 -7.54 24.39
C PRO A 103 22.71 -8.44 24.53
N GLU A 104 23.95 -7.99 24.29
CA GLU A 104 25.15 -8.83 24.39
C GLU A 104 25.24 -9.55 25.73
N ALA A 105 24.90 -8.88 26.83
CA ALA A 105 24.82 -9.50 28.16
C ALA A 105 23.68 -10.54 28.25
N ALA A 106 22.55 -10.30 27.58
CA ALA A 106 21.39 -11.19 27.56
C ALA A 106 21.60 -12.42 26.67
N PHE A 107 22.23 -12.23 25.50
CA PHE A 107 22.60 -13.30 24.57
C PHE A 107 23.76 -14.13 25.12
N ALA A 108 24.75 -13.51 25.76
CA ALA A 108 25.80 -14.26 26.47
C ALA A 108 25.20 -15.10 27.60
N ALA A 109 24.24 -14.56 28.36
CA ALA A 109 23.54 -15.32 29.40
C ALA A 109 22.71 -16.48 28.83
N ALA A 110 21.98 -16.27 27.72
CA ALA A 110 21.17 -17.32 27.08
C ALA A 110 22.01 -18.38 26.36
N ALA A 111 23.12 -18.00 25.72
CA ALA A 111 24.05 -18.92 25.08
C ALA A 111 24.77 -19.78 26.12
N ALA A 112 25.14 -19.20 27.27
CA ALA A 112 25.72 -19.93 28.39
C ALA A 112 24.75 -20.98 28.96
N SER A 113 23.44 -20.72 28.97
CA SER A 113 22.46 -21.71 29.45
C SER A 113 22.00 -22.73 28.40
N SER A 114 22.13 -22.43 27.11
CA SER A 114 21.81 -23.38 26.02
C SER A 114 22.86 -24.48 25.87
N GLY A 115 24.13 -24.20 26.22
CA GLY A 115 25.26 -25.11 26.06
C GLY A 115 25.20 -26.39 26.90
N ASP A 116 24.40 -26.41 27.97
CA ASP A 116 24.34 -27.56 28.89
C ASP A 116 23.31 -28.63 28.49
N THR A 117 22.47 -28.39 27.47
CA THR A 117 21.33 -29.29 27.18
C THR A 117 21.66 -30.39 26.17
N GLU A 118 22.59 -30.18 25.22
CA GLU A 118 22.90 -31.21 24.21
C GLU A 118 23.94 -32.26 24.66
N ALA A 119 24.79 -31.96 25.65
CA ALA A 119 25.77 -32.92 26.16
C ALA A 119 25.20 -33.91 27.21
N GLY A 120 24.04 -33.60 27.81
CA GLY A 120 23.44 -34.40 28.89
C GLY A 120 22.45 -35.49 28.45
N ALA A 121 21.99 -35.48 27.20
CA ALA A 121 20.95 -36.42 26.74
C ALA A 121 21.44 -37.89 26.61
N ALA A 122 22.74 -38.15 26.74
CA ALA A 122 23.32 -39.49 26.64
C ALA A 122 23.70 -40.12 27.99
N ALA A 123 23.69 -39.38 29.11
CA ALA A 123 24.13 -39.90 30.41
C ALA A 123 23.01 -39.76 31.45
N GLY A 124 22.21 -40.81 31.58
CA GLY A 124 21.25 -40.93 32.67
C GLY A 124 21.96 -41.03 34.01
N THR A 125 21.79 -40.02 34.86
CA THR A 125 21.97 -40.16 36.31
C THR A 125 20.93 -39.33 37.03
N ASP A 126 20.04 -40.05 37.72
CA ASP A 126 19.19 -39.54 38.78
C ASP A 126 20.04 -38.86 39.87
N ALA A 127 19.43 -37.89 40.55
CA ALA A 127 19.91 -37.16 41.74
C ALA A 127 20.77 -35.90 41.48
N GLY A 128 20.09 -34.75 41.43
CA GLY A 128 20.75 -33.44 41.54
C GLY A 128 19.88 -32.21 41.35
N ALA A 129 18.59 -32.23 41.70
CA ALA A 129 17.73 -31.06 41.63
C ALA A 129 18.02 -30.12 42.82
N GLY A 130 18.38 -28.86 42.59
CA GLY A 130 18.40 -27.92 43.72
C GLY A 130 18.75 -26.45 43.47
N ALA A 131 19.80 -26.10 42.72
CA ALA A 131 20.41 -24.76 42.91
C ALA A 131 20.63 -23.89 41.66
N ALA A 132 20.46 -24.41 40.44
CA ALA A 132 20.70 -23.62 39.21
C ALA A 132 19.58 -22.65 38.74
N PRO A 133 18.27 -22.78 39.08
CA PRO A 133 17.23 -22.02 38.37
C PRO A 133 17.14 -20.52 38.77
N ALA A 134 17.74 -20.12 39.88
CA ALA A 134 17.57 -18.76 40.40
C ALA A 134 18.40 -17.70 39.64
N ALA A 135 19.62 -18.02 39.23
CA ALA A 135 20.50 -17.07 38.54
C ALA A 135 20.01 -16.79 37.10
N GLU A 136 19.53 -17.81 36.40
CA GLU A 136 19.02 -17.71 35.05
C GLU A 136 17.71 -16.89 34.98
N ALA A 137 16.84 -17.08 35.98
CA ALA A 137 15.61 -16.29 36.11
C ALA A 137 15.89 -14.79 36.33
N VAL A 138 16.93 -14.43 37.10
CA VAL A 138 17.31 -13.05 37.37
C VAL A 138 17.93 -12.38 36.13
N ALA A 139 18.84 -13.06 35.43
CA ALA A 139 19.42 -12.55 34.19
C ALA A 139 18.35 -12.35 33.09
N GLY A 140 17.45 -13.32 32.95
CA GLY A 140 16.31 -13.21 32.02
C GLY A 140 15.37 -12.05 32.37
N ALA A 141 15.10 -11.82 33.66
CA ALA A 141 14.26 -10.70 34.10
C ALA A 141 14.88 -9.33 33.77
N ALA A 142 16.21 -9.18 33.92
CA ALA A 142 16.92 -7.93 33.61
C ALA A 142 16.98 -7.65 32.09
N ALA A 143 17.02 -8.68 31.25
CA ALA A 143 17.06 -8.54 29.80
C ALA A 143 15.70 -8.22 29.15
N ARG A 144 14.60 -8.60 29.80
CA ARG A 144 13.23 -8.44 29.25
C ARG A 144 12.91 -7.02 28.77
N PRO A 145 13.22 -5.93 29.51
CA PRO A 145 12.93 -4.58 29.04
C PRO A 145 13.68 -4.21 27.75
N ALA A 146 14.93 -4.65 27.62
CA ALA A 146 15.74 -4.41 26.44
C ALA A 146 15.20 -5.17 25.22
N VAL A 147 14.87 -6.46 25.40
CA VAL A 147 14.23 -7.28 24.35
C VAL A 147 12.88 -6.68 23.95
N ALA A 148 12.04 -6.31 24.92
CA ALA A 148 10.76 -5.67 24.65
C ALA A 148 10.93 -4.37 23.83
N ALA A 149 11.90 -3.53 24.19
CA ALA A 149 12.21 -2.30 23.45
C ALA A 149 12.69 -2.58 22.02
N ALA A 150 13.51 -3.63 21.81
CA ALA A 150 13.95 -4.07 20.50
C ALA A 150 12.78 -4.57 19.63
N LEU A 151 11.93 -5.44 20.18
CA LEU A 151 10.75 -5.96 19.49
C LEU A 151 9.77 -4.84 19.09
N ALA A 152 9.54 -3.88 19.97
CA ALA A 152 8.71 -2.72 19.67
C ALA A 152 9.30 -1.85 18.55
N ARG A 153 10.64 -1.74 18.48
CA ARG A 153 11.34 -1.01 17.41
C ARG A 153 11.27 -1.75 16.08
N TYR A 154 11.47 -3.06 16.09
CA TYR A 154 11.31 -3.93 14.93
C TYR A 154 9.90 -3.79 14.35
N GLU A 155 8.86 -3.98 15.17
CA GLU A 155 7.47 -3.91 14.73
C GLU A 155 7.10 -2.55 14.12
N ARG A 156 7.45 -1.44 14.78
CA ARG A 156 7.17 -0.09 14.25
C ARG A 156 7.76 0.15 12.86
N ARG A 157 8.92 -0.44 12.59
CA ARG A 157 9.59 -0.31 11.30
C ARG A 157 9.02 -1.27 10.27
N ARG A 158 8.79 -2.52 10.68
CA ARG A 158 8.52 -3.61 9.75
C ARG A 158 7.06 -3.72 9.36
N LEU A 159 6.13 -3.47 10.28
CA LEU A 159 4.70 -3.64 10.03
C LEU A 159 4.21 -2.81 8.81
N PRO A 160 4.54 -1.51 8.66
CA PRO A 160 4.15 -0.74 7.48
C PRO A 160 4.76 -1.26 6.18
N GLN A 161 5.99 -1.78 6.23
CA GLN A 161 6.67 -2.34 5.07
C GLN A 161 6.06 -3.68 4.64
N ALA A 162 5.70 -4.53 5.61
CA ALA A 162 5.01 -5.79 5.37
C ALA A 162 3.63 -5.52 4.74
N HIS A 163 2.88 -4.55 5.27
CA HIS A 163 1.61 -4.12 4.68
C HIS A 163 1.79 -3.59 3.26
N ALA A 164 2.79 -2.74 3.01
CA ALA A 164 3.05 -2.23 1.68
C ALA A 164 3.35 -3.37 0.68
N LEU A 165 4.17 -4.34 1.07
CA LEU A 165 4.47 -5.50 0.23
C LEU A 165 3.23 -6.37 -0.02
N GLN A 166 2.46 -6.67 1.04
CA GLN A 166 1.21 -7.41 0.91
C GLN A 166 0.22 -6.67 0.01
N LEU A 167 0.08 -5.34 0.14
CA LEU A 167 -0.77 -4.54 -0.74
C LEU A 167 -0.26 -4.51 -2.18
N ILE A 168 1.04 -4.42 -2.43
CA ILE A 168 1.61 -4.49 -3.79
C ILE A 168 1.35 -5.87 -4.41
N GLU A 169 1.51 -6.95 -3.64
CA GLU A 169 1.20 -8.31 -4.08
C GLU A 169 -0.30 -8.48 -4.31
N GLU A 170 -1.13 -7.88 -3.45
CA GLU A 170 -2.58 -7.90 -3.59
C GLU A 170 -2.94 -7.15 -4.87
N GLU A 171 -2.47 -5.92 -5.03
CA GLU A 171 -2.67 -5.10 -6.21
C GLU A 171 -2.13 -5.78 -7.45
N ASN A 172 -0.99 -6.47 -7.42
CA ASN A 172 -0.54 -7.25 -8.57
C ASN A 172 -1.46 -8.46 -8.83
N ALA A 173 -2.05 -9.04 -7.79
CA ALA A 173 -3.10 -10.04 -7.91
C ALA A 173 -4.47 -9.44 -8.34
N TRP A 174 -4.75 -8.16 -8.06
CA TRP A 174 -6.02 -7.44 -8.32
C TRP A 174 -6.02 -6.60 -9.60
N VAL A 175 -4.92 -6.00 -10.03
CA VAL A 175 -4.70 -5.47 -11.40
C VAL A 175 -4.81 -6.61 -12.39
N ARG A 176 -4.52 -7.81 -11.93
CA ARG A 176 -4.90 -9.02 -12.58
C ARG A 176 -6.45 -9.19 -12.54
N ARG A 177 -7.19 -8.98 -11.43
CA ARG A 177 -8.69 -8.93 -11.36
C ARG A 177 -9.32 -7.87 -12.28
N PRO A 178 -9.96 -8.22 -13.43
CA PRO A 178 -10.95 -7.30 -13.97
C PRO A 178 -12.07 -7.23 -12.92
N ALA A 179 -12.41 -6.01 -12.49
CA ALA A 179 -13.64 -5.77 -11.77
C ALA A 179 -14.76 -6.42 -12.59
N ALA A 180 -15.58 -7.27 -11.95
CA ALA A 180 -16.80 -7.71 -12.62
C ALA A 180 -17.55 -6.45 -13.08
N PRO A 181 -17.94 -6.35 -14.37
CA PRO A 181 -18.64 -5.17 -14.86
C PRO A 181 -19.81 -4.84 -13.94
N GLY A 182 -19.81 -3.65 -13.34
CA GLY A 182 -20.86 -3.21 -12.41
C GLY A 182 -20.66 -3.53 -10.92
N ARG A 183 -19.51 -4.09 -10.50
CA ARG A 183 -19.15 -4.29 -9.09
C ARG A 183 -17.77 -3.76 -8.74
N GLU A 184 -17.47 -2.55 -9.18
CA GLU A 184 -16.35 -1.83 -8.58
C GLU A 184 -16.71 -1.54 -7.12
N PRO A 185 -15.88 -1.93 -6.13
CA PRO A 185 -16.19 -1.65 -4.74
C PRO A 185 -16.30 -0.13 -4.58
N LEU A 186 -17.45 0.35 -4.08
CA LEU A 186 -17.79 1.77 -3.93
C LEU A 186 -16.62 2.60 -3.39
N ARG A 187 -15.86 2.04 -2.44
CA ARG A 187 -14.66 2.66 -1.87
C ARG A 187 -13.62 3.10 -2.91
N MET A 188 -13.36 2.30 -3.95
CA MET A 188 -12.41 2.64 -5.01
C MET A 188 -12.95 3.77 -5.90
N THR A 189 -14.23 3.72 -6.26
CA THR A 189 -14.88 4.79 -7.02
C THR A 189 -14.88 6.09 -6.23
N TYR A 190 -15.22 6.06 -4.94
CA TYR A 190 -15.16 7.23 -4.05
C TYR A 190 -13.74 7.79 -3.92
N MET A 191 -12.72 6.94 -3.77
CA MET A 191 -11.34 7.40 -3.72
C MET A 191 -10.91 8.09 -5.02
N ARG A 192 -11.28 7.55 -6.19
CA ARG A 192 -10.97 8.17 -7.48
C ARG A 192 -11.68 9.50 -7.67
N VAL A 193 -12.96 9.57 -7.31
CA VAL A 193 -13.73 10.83 -7.34
C VAL A 193 -13.12 11.85 -6.37
N ALA A 194 -12.78 11.44 -5.14
CA ALA A 194 -12.15 12.33 -4.16
C ALA A 194 -10.79 12.86 -4.65
N TRP A 195 -9.96 12.00 -5.23
CA TRP A 195 -8.67 12.40 -5.81
C TRP A 195 -8.82 13.32 -7.02
N ALA A 196 -9.76 13.02 -7.93
CA ALA A 196 -10.07 13.89 -9.06
C ALA A 196 -10.55 15.27 -8.60
N CYS A 197 -11.43 15.32 -7.60
CA CYS A 197 -11.88 16.57 -6.98
C CYS A 197 -10.73 17.33 -6.31
N ALA A 198 -9.85 16.65 -5.57
CA ALA A 198 -8.70 17.26 -4.92
C ALA A 198 -7.72 17.85 -5.96
N ALA A 199 -7.43 17.11 -7.03
CA ALA A 199 -6.59 17.58 -8.13
C ALA A 199 -7.22 18.79 -8.85
N ALA A 200 -8.54 18.76 -9.08
CA ALA A 200 -9.28 19.87 -9.66
C ALA A 200 -9.21 21.13 -8.79
N LEU A 201 -9.38 20.99 -7.47
CA LEU A 201 -9.28 22.09 -6.51
C LEU A 201 -7.87 22.66 -6.43
N LEU A 202 -6.84 21.80 -6.44
CA LEU A 202 -5.44 22.22 -6.47
C LEU A 202 -5.09 22.99 -7.75
N ALA A 203 -5.57 22.52 -8.90
CA ALA A 203 -5.37 23.21 -10.17
C ALA A 203 -6.08 24.58 -10.19
N ALA A 204 -7.31 24.67 -9.67
CA ALA A 204 -8.04 25.93 -9.56
C ALA A 204 -7.34 26.91 -8.61
N ALA A 205 -6.89 26.44 -7.44
CA ALA A 205 -6.13 27.26 -6.48
C ALA A 205 -4.82 27.77 -7.08
N HIS A 206 -4.10 26.92 -7.83
CA HIS A 206 -2.89 27.32 -8.53
C HIS A 206 -3.17 28.39 -9.59
N ALA A 207 -4.22 28.23 -10.40
CA ALA A 207 -4.63 29.22 -11.41
C ALA A 207 -5.03 30.56 -10.76
N MET A 208 -5.74 30.53 -9.64
CA MET A 208 -6.09 31.74 -8.88
C MET A 208 -4.85 32.45 -8.33
N LEU A 209 -3.89 31.71 -7.78
CA LEU A 209 -2.63 32.27 -7.29
C LEU A 209 -1.78 32.87 -8.42
N ALA A 210 -1.75 32.21 -9.58
CA ALA A 210 -1.03 32.70 -10.76
C ALA A 210 -1.65 33.97 -11.36
N ALA A 211 -2.96 34.19 -11.17
CA ALA A 211 -3.67 35.37 -11.64
C ALA A 211 -3.51 36.60 -10.73
N LEU A 212 -2.93 36.45 -9.53
CA LEU A 212 -2.69 37.59 -8.63
C LEU A 212 -1.51 38.44 -9.12
N PRO A 213 -1.63 39.77 -9.20
CA PRO A 213 -0.52 40.62 -9.58
C PRO A 213 0.58 40.66 -8.51
N GLY A 214 1.83 40.77 -8.94
CA GLY A 214 2.97 41.04 -8.08
C GLY A 214 3.71 39.79 -7.58
N PRO A 215 4.53 39.92 -6.50
CA PRO A 215 5.48 38.88 -6.07
C PRO A 215 4.81 37.61 -5.52
N LEU A 216 3.49 37.60 -5.33
CA LEU A 216 2.73 36.43 -4.89
C LEU A 216 2.55 35.40 -6.02
N ALA A 217 2.38 35.82 -7.27
CA ALA A 217 2.32 34.91 -8.41
C ALA A 217 3.63 34.11 -8.59
N ALA A 218 4.78 34.74 -8.31
CA ALA A 218 6.09 34.08 -8.38
C ALA A 218 6.30 33.02 -7.27
N ARG A 219 5.43 32.99 -6.24
CA ARG A 219 5.46 31.99 -5.17
C ARG A 219 4.47 30.84 -5.40
N ALA A 220 3.75 30.82 -6.52
CA ALA A 220 2.87 29.71 -6.84
C ALA A 220 3.71 28.41 -6.96
N PRO A 221 3.37 27.35 -6.21
CA PRO A 221 4.12 26.10 -6.28
C PRO A 221 4.03 25.53 -7.69
N GLN A 222 5.17 25.20 -8.30
CA GLN A 222 5.19 24.50 -9.58
C GLN A 222 4.67 23.08 -9.36
N LEU A 223 3.48 22.79 -9.91
CA LEU A 223 2.96 21.43 -9.90
C LEU A 223 3.79 20.61 -10.90
N SER A 224 4.62 19.69 -10.40
CA SER A 224 5.26 18.72 -11.28
C SER A 224 4.20 17.71 -11.78
N PRO A 225 4.32 17.19 -13.01
CA PRO A 225 3.40 16.17 -13.55
C PRO A 225 3.32 14.87 -12.73
N SER A 226 4.21 14.67 -11.75
CA SER A 226 4.67 13.35 -11.30
C SER A 226 3.87 12.66 -10.19
N LEU A 227 2.57 12.97 -10.00
CA LEU A 227 1.73 12.21 -9.07
C LEU A 227 0.32 11.97 -9.61
N PHE A 228 -0.23 12.97 -10.30
CA PHE A 228 -1.52 12.86 -10.97
C PHE A 228 -1.48 11.89 -12.16
N GLU A 229 -0.46 11.95 -13.01
CA GLU A 229 -0.32 11.03 -14.15
C GLU A 229 -0.13 9.57 -13.69
N ASN A 230 0.64 9.35 -12.62
CA ASN A 230 0.90 8.03 -12.06
C ASN A 230 -0.34 7.40 -11.41
N VAL A 231 -1.19 8.20 -10.75
CA VAL A 231 -2.43 7.71 -10.11
C VAL A 231 -3.55 7.49 -11.13
N MET A 232 -3.58 8.27 -12.22
CA MET A 232 -4.62 8.19 -13.25
C MET A 232 -4.36 7.10 -14.31
N ALA A 233 -3.13 6.59 -14.42
CA ALA A 233 -2.76 5.54 -15.37
C ALA A 233 -3.30 4.14 -14.99
N THR A 234 -3.78 3.91 -13.76
CA THR A 234 -4.00 2.55 -13.25
C THR A 234 -5.44 2.04 -13.23
N ALA A 235 -6.49 2.82 -13.51
CA ALA A 235 -7.85 2.23 -13.59
C ALA A 235 -8.97 3.08 -14.24
N ALA A 236 -9.82 2.40 -15.02
CA ALA A 236 -10.97 2.86 -15.84
C ALA A 236 -10.59 3.49 -17.18
N PRO A 237 -11.44 3.38 -18.25
CA PRO A 237 -11.11 3.89 -19.58
C PRO A 237 -10.89 5.39 -19.47
N TYR A 238 -9.60 5.75 -19.55
CA TYR A 238 -9.01 7.06 -19.32
C TYR A 238 -9.87 8.19 -19.89
N ASP A 239 -10.43 7.97 -21.08
CA ASP A 239 -11.20 8.95 -21.81
C ASP A 239 -12.48 9.39 -21.08
N ALA A 240 -13.26 8.48 -20.50
CA ALA A 240 -14.55 8.82 -19.91
C ALA A 240 -14.40 9.61 -18.59
N LEU A 241 -13.47 9.18 -17.73
CA LEU A 241 -13.19 9.88 -16.47
C LEU A 241 -12.49 11.22 -16.74
N HIS A 242 -11.57 11.26 -17.68
CA HIS A 242 -10.91 12.49 -18.11
C HIS A 242 -11.90 13.51 -18.69
N TRP A 243 -12.86 13.07 -19.52
CA TRP A 243 -13.93 13.92 -20.01
C TRP A 243 -14.85 14.42 -18.89
N ALA A 244 -15.23 13.55 -17.95
CA ALA A 244 -16.08 13.93 -16.82
C ALA A 244 -15.39 14.96 -15.91
N VAL A 245 -14.10 14.77 -15.61
CA VAL A 245 -13.31 15.70 -14.81
C VAL A 245 -13.12 17.04 -15.53
N ARG A 246 -12.83 17.02 -16.84
CA ARG A 246 -12.75 18.24 -17.65
C ARG A 246 -14.09 18.98 -17.68
N ALA A 247 -15.20 18.27 -17.87
CA ALA A 247 -16.54 18.86 -17.84
C ALA A 247 -16.85 19.48 -16.47
N ALA A 248 -16.54 18.77 -15.37
CA ALA A 248 -16.74 19.28 -14.01
C ALA A 248 -15.90 20.53 -13.73
N LEU A 249 -14.64 20.54 -14.18
CA LEU A 249 -13.75 21.70 -14.09
C LEU A 249 -14.28 22.91 -14.90
N LEU A 250 -14.78 22.68 -16.11
CA LEU A 250 -15.38 23.74 -16.93
C LEU A 250 -16.64 24.30 -16.28
N VAL A 251 -17.49 23.45 -15.71
CA VAL A 251 -18.69 23.87 -14.96
C VAL A 251 -18.29 24.69 -13.73
N ALA A 252 -17.32 24.22 -12.94
CA ALA A 252 -16.83 24.95 -11.77
C ALA A 252 -16.23 26.31 -12.13
N ALA A 253 -15.44 26.38 -13.21
CA ALA A 253 -14.87 27.62 -13.71
C ALA A 253 -15.96 28.59 -14.19
N ALA A 254 -16.98 28.10 -14.89
CA ALA A 254 -18.12 28.90 -15.34
C ALA A 254 -18.93 29.47 -14.15
N LEU A 255 -19.16 28.66 -13.12
CA LEU A 255 -19.85 29.09 -11.89
C LEU A 255 -19.04 30.16 -11.14
N LEU A 256 -17.73 29.96 -10.99
CA LEU A 256 -16.84 30.93 -10.36
C LEU A 256 -16.80 32.25 -11.13
N TRP A 257 -16.70 32.20 -12.45
CA TRP A 257 -16.74 33.38 -13.31
C TRP A 257 -18.07 34.13 -13.18
N GLY A 258 -19.19 33.40 -13.15
CA GLY A 258 -20.52 33.97 -12.90
C GLY A 258 -20.60 34.71 -11.57
N ALA A 259 -20.06 34.12 -10.49
CA ALA A 259 -20.01 34.76 -9.18
C ALA A 259 -19.15 36.04 -9.17
N VAL A 260 -17.98 36.01 -9.81
CA VAL A 260 -17.11 37.20 -9.95
C VAL A 260 -17.79 38.31 -10.75
N ALA A 261 -18.43 37.96 -11.87
CA ALA A 261 -19.15 38.92 -12.70
C ALA A 261 -20.32 39.58 -11.92
N ALA A 262 -21.06 38.80 -11.13
CA ALA A 262 -22.13 39.31 -10.28
C ALA A 262 -21.58 40.28 -9.21
N ALA A 263 -20.49 39.93 -8.54
CA ALA A 263 -19.85 40.80 -7.55
C ALA A 263 -19.38 42.13 -8.16
N LEU A 264 -18.75 42.09 -9.35
CA LEU A 264 -18.33 43.30 -10.05
C LEU A 264 -19.52 44.19 -10.47
N ALA A 265 -20.65 43.59 -10.86
CA ALA A 265 -21.86 44.34 -11.18
C ALA A 265 -22.42 45.09 -9.96
N VAL A 266 -22.43 44.45 -8.79
CA VAL A 266 -22.83 45.07 -7.52
C VAL A 266 -21.92 46.25 -7.19
N VAL A 267 -20.59 46.06 -7.27
CA VAL A 267 -19.62 47.13 -7.00
C VAL A 267 -19.79 48.31 -7.95
N ARG A 268 -19.94 48.06 -9.26
CA ARG A 268 -20.17 49.15 -10.24
C ARG A 268 -21.45 49.93 -9.95
N THR A 269 -22.51 49.22 -9.54
CA THR A 269 -23.80 49.85 -9.20
C THR A 269 -23.66 50.73 -7.96
N ALA A 270 -22.96 50.25 -6.93
CA ALA A 270 -22.66 51.01 -5.72
C ALA A 270 -21.80 52.26 -6.03
N VAL A 271 -20.76 52.11 -6.85
CA VAL A 271 -19.90 53.24 -7.26
C VAL A 271 -20.70 54.29 -8.04
N ARG A 272 -21.58 53.89 -8.96
CA ARG A 272 -22.46 54.83 -9.68
C ARG A 272 -23.40 55.57 -8.74
N ALA A 273 -24.00 54.87 -7.77
CA ALA A 273 -24.87 55.49 -6.78
C ALA A 273 -24.12 56.55 -5.95
N LEU A 274 -22.91 56.22 -5.49
CA LEU A 274 -22.06 57.16 -4.76
C LEU A 274 -21.68 58.40 -5.60
N LEU A 275 -21.33 58.20 -6.88
CA LEU A 275 -21.01 59.30 -7.79
C LEU A 275 -22.21 60.22 -8.07
N MET A 276 -23.43 59.66 -8.18
CA MET A 276 -24.64 60.46 -8.36
C MET A 276 -24.96 61.30 -7.11
N VAL A 277 -24.78 60.73 -5.91
CA VAL A 277 -24.94 61.48 -4.65
C VAL A 277 -23.93 62.61 -4.55
N ALA A 278 -22.67 62.36 -4.95
CA ALA A 278 -21.61 63.37 -4.93
C ALA A 278 -21.79 64.49 -5.96
N ALA A 279 -22.49 64.23 -7.07
CA ALA A 279 -22.72 65.22 -8.13
C ALA A 279 -23.99 66.08 -7.92
N GLY A 280 -24.89 65.65 -7.03
CA GLY A 280 -26.19 66.30 -6.79
C GLY A 280 -26.30 67.11 -5.50
N GLY A 281 -25.21 67.28 -4.74
CA GLY A 281 -25.13 68.11 -3.52
C GLY A 281 -24.06 69.16 -3.64
#